data_AF-A0A1X1BUI2-F1
#
_entry.id   AF-A0A1X1BUI2-F1
#
_cell.length_a   1.000
_cell.length_b   1.000
_cell.length_c   1.000
_cell.angle_alpha   90.00
_cell.angle_beta   90.00
_cell.angle_gamma   90.00
#
_symmetry.space_group_name_H-M   'P 1'
#
loop_
_entity.id
_entity.type
_entity.pdbx_description
1 polymer ?
#
loop_
_entity_poly.entity_id
_entity_poly.type
_entity_poly.pdbx_seq_one_letter_code
_entity_poly.pdbx_strand_id
1 'polypeptide(L)' 'MKKLMFVSLLALFSASSVWAQPHPVSEPDGQVTNNAVAMMNEHERAILAHQSMDNANSAAHQSIIDMHRRMMQQEK' A
#
# COMPACT_ATOMS: atom_id res chain seq x y z
N MET A 1 60.09 -8.44 -5.37
CA MET A 1 59.47 -7.11 -5.54
C MET A 1 58.00 -7.21 -5.13
N LYS A 2 57.63 -6.71 -3.94
CA LYS A 2 56.25 -6.76 -3.43
C LYS A 2 55.53 -5.46 -3.81
N LYS A 3 54.51 -5.58 -4.67
CA LYS A 3 53.68 -4.45 -5.12
C LYS A 3 52.71 -4.09 -3.98
N LEU A 4 52.95 -2.96 -3.33
CA LEU A 4 52.01 -2.36 -2.37
C LEU A 4 50.87 -1.72 -3.18
N MET A 5 49.66 -2.28 -3.08
CA MET A 5 48.45 -1.67 -3.61
C MET A 5 47.95 -0.63 -2.59
N PHE A 6 48.03 0.66 -2.93
CA PHE A 6 47.43 1.72 -2.14
C PHE A 6 45.92 1.75 -2.39
N VAL A 7 45.17 1.34 -1.37
CA VAL A 7 43.71 1.50 -1.26
C VAL A 7 43.43 3.00 -1.12
N SER A 8 42.81 3.62 -2.12
CA SER A 8 42.22 4.95 -1.98
C SER A 8 40.71 4.79 -1.96
N LEU A 9 40.17 4.57 -0.76
CA LEU A 9 38.75 4.56 -0.49
C LEU A 9 38.32 6.02 -0.26
N LEU A 10 38.01 6.73 -1.35
CA LEU A 10 37.43 8.07 -1.27
C LEU A 10 35.94 7.94 -0.91
N ALA A 11 35.64 7.93 0.38
CA ALA A 11 34.26 7.98 0.87
C ALA A 11 33.71 9.40 0.68
N LEU A 12 32.91 9.61 -0.36
CA LEU A 12 32.10 10.82 -0.53
C LEU A 12 30.91 10.74 0.44
N PHE A 13 31.04 11.41 1.59
CA PHE A 13 29.96 11.60 2.53
C PHE A 13 29.25 12.93 2.23
N SER A 14 28.20 12.88 1.40
CA SER A 14 27.27 14.01 1.25
C SER A 14 26.10 13.80 2.20
N ALA A 15 26.19 14.37 3.41
CA ALA A 15 25.02 14.49 4.28
C ALA A 15 24.23 15.74 3.88
N SER A 16 23.25 15.58 2.99
CA SER A 16 22.24 16.59 2.72
C SER A 16 21.09 16.42 3.71
N SER A 17 21.11 17.17 4.81
CA SER A 17 19.96 17.28 5.71
C SER A 17 18.94 18.26 5.12
N VAL A 18 18.06 17.76 4.25
CA VAL A 18 16.77 18.43 4.01
C VAL A 18 15.83 17.88 5.06
N TRP A 19 15.53 18.71 6.07
CA TRP A 19 14.38 18.45 6.92
C TRP A 19 13.17 18.59 6.01
N ALA A 20 12.63 17.47 5.57
CA ALA A 20 11.35 17.43 4.88
C ALA A 20 10.32 17.98 5.87
N GLN A 21 10.01 19.27 5.71
CA GLN A 21 8.76 19.83 6.21
C GLN A 21 7.65 18.88 5.79
N PRO A 22 6.68 18.55 6.66
CA PRO A 22 5.48 17.85 6.22
C PRO A 22 4.80 18.72 5.17
N HIS A 23 5.08 18.44 3.91
CA HIS A 23 4.21 18.82 2.81
C HIS A 23 2.86 18.17 3.15
N PRO A 24 1.74 18.91 3.12
CA PRO A 24 0.45 18.26 3.11
C PRO A 24 0.43 17.39 1.86
N VAL A 25 0.71 16.10 2.04
CA VAL A 25 0.43 15.08 1.03
C VAL A 25 -1.05 15.24 0.77
N SER A 26 -1.38 15.72 -0.43
CA SER A 26 -2.69 15.51 -0.99
C SER A 26 -2.81 14.00 -1.16
N GLU A 27 -3.27 13.33 -0.10
CA GLU A 27 -3.51 11.91 -0.11
C GLU A 27 -4.53 11.62 -1.21
N PRO A 28 -4.34 10.56 -2.00
CA PRO A 28 -5.45 10.01 -2.76
C PRO A 28 -6.48 9.57 -1.71
N ASP A 29 -7.68 10.15 -1.78
CA ASP A 29 -8.84 9.83 -0.97
C ASP A 29 -9.01 8.30 -0.83
N GLY A 30 -8.48 7.73 0.25
CA GLY A 30 -8.21 6.28 0.33
C GLY A 30 -7.70 5.76 1.68
N GLN A 31 -7.49 6.62 2.68
CA GLN A 31 -7.29 6.15 4.04
C GLN A 31 -8.61 5.67 4.64
N VAL A 32 -8.95 4.40 4.38
CA VAL A 32 -9.91 3.69 5.23
C VAL A 32 -9.25 3.56 6.60
N THR A 33 -9.69 4.39 7.56
CA THR A 33 -9.14 4.36 8.92
C THR A 33 -9.40 3.00 9.57
N ASN A 34 -8.54 2.57 10.51
CA ASN A 34 -8.74 1.32 11.25
C ASN A 34 -10.13 1.24 11.90
N ASN A 35 -10.68 2.39 12.32
CA ASN A 35 -12.03 2.50 12.86
C ASN A 35 -13.10 2.24 11.81
N ALA A 36 -12.92 2.73 10.58
CA ALA A 36 -13.83 2.46 9.47
C ALA A 36 -13.84 0.96 9.12
N VAL A 37 -12.68 0.30 9.06
CA VAL A 37 -12.61 -1.16 8.83
C VAL A 37 -13.26 -1.96 9.97
N ALA A 38 -13.11 -1.50 11.22
CA ALA A 38 -13.72 -2.14 12.38
C ALA A 38 -15.26 -2.12 12.33
N MET A 39 -15.86 -1.11 11.70
CA MET A 39 -17.31 -0.99 11.56
C MET A 39 -17.90 -1.73 10.35
N MET A 40 -17.06 -2.18 9.41
CA MET A 40 -17.50 -2.93 8.23
C MET A 40 -17.98 -4.34 8.60
N ASN A 41 -19.03 -4.81 7.91
CA ASN A 41 -19.44 -6.21 7.97
C ASN A 41 -18.46 -7.12 7.19
N GLU A 42 -18.61 -8.43 7.31
CA GLU A 42 -17.67 -9.38 6.71
C GLU A 42 -17.64 -9.31 5.18
N HIS A 43 -18.79 -9.08 4.53
CA HIS A 43 -18.85 -8.91 3.08
C HIS A 43 -18.17 -7.62 2.62
N GLU A 44 -18.32 -6.53 3.36
CA GLU A 44 -17.63 -5.26 3.08
C GLU A 44 -16.11 -5.42 3.23
N ARG A 45 -15.65 -6.10 4.30
CA ARG A 45 -14.23 -6.38 4.51
C ARG A 45 -13.65 -7.27 3.41
N ALA A 46 -14.37 -8.29 2.98
CA ALA A 46 -13.97 -9.15 1.89
C ALA A 46 -13.88 -8.39 0.55
N ILE A 47 -14.82 -7.49 0.28
CA ILE A 47 -14.76 -6.60 -0.90
C ILE A 47 -13.49 -5.74 -0.86
N LEU A 48 -13.21 -5.10 0.27
CA LEU A 48 -12.02 -4.26 0.44
C LEU A 48 -10.73 -5.06 0.24
N ALA A 49 -10.65 -6.28 0.77
CA ALA A 49 -9.51 -7.18 0.61
C ALA A 49 -9.28 -7.58 -0.86
N HIS A 50 -10.36 -7.82 -1.63
CA HIS A 50 -10.22 -8.13 -3.05
C HIS A 50 -9.90 -6.89 -3.91
N GLN A 51 -10.37 -5.70 -3.50
CA GLN A 51 -10.06 -4.44 -4.19
C GLN A 51 -8.62 -3.97 -3.95
N SER A 52 -8.00 -4.35 -2.82
CA SER A 52 -6.65 -3.94 -2.47
C SER A 52 -5.53 -4.76 -3.13
N MET A 53 -5.88 -5.79 -3.91
CA MET A 53 -4.90 -6.60 -4.64
C MET A 53 -4.45 -5.94 -5.95
N ASP A 54 -3.18 -6.09 -6.32
CA ASP A 54 -2.59 -5.48 -7.54
C ASP A 54 -3.35 -5.85 -8.83
N ASN A 55 -4.01 -7.00 -8.85
CA ASN A 55 -4.83 -7.51 -9.96
C ASN A 55 -6.34 -7.50 -9.64
N ALA A 56 -6.81 -6.59 -8.79
CA ALA A 56 -8.21 -6.47 -8.39
C ALA A 56 -9.18 -6.35 -9.58
N ASN A 57 -8.74 -5.75 -10.69
CA ASN A 57 -9.55 -5.64 -11.91
C ASN A 57 -9.63 -6.95 -12.74
N SER A 58 -8.96 -8.02 -12.31
CA SER A 58 -9.10 -9.32 -12.97
C SER A 58 -10.52 -9.87 -12.82
N ALA A 59 -10.96 -10.65 -13.81
CA ALA A 59 -12.30 -11.22 -13.83
C ALA A 59 -12.63 -12.04 -12.58
N ALA A 60 -11.65 -12.77 -12.04
CA ALA A 60 -11.83 -13.56 -10.83
C ALA A 60 -12.15 -12.67 -9.61
N HIS A 61 -11.35 -11.64 -9.37
CA HIS A 61 -11.58 -10.72 -8.25
C HIS A 61 -12.87 -9.93 -8.40
N GLN A 62 -13.19 -9.44 -9.61
CA GLN A 62 -14.45 -8.74 -9.88
C GLN A 62 -15.67 -9.65 -9.65
N SER A 63 -15.61 -10.92 -10.08
CA SER A 63 -16.69 -11.90 -9.85
C SER A 63 -16.94 -12.11 -8.35
N ILE A 64 -15.88 -12.22 -7.55
CA ILE A 64 -15.98 -12.42 -6.10
C ILE A 64 -16.51 -11.15 -5.40
N ILE A 65 -16.06 -9.96 -5.82
CA ILE A 65 -16.58 -8.68 -5.32
C ILE A 65 -18.09 -8.57 -5.57
N ASP A 66 -18.55 -8.90 -6.78
CA ASP A 66 -19.97 -8.86 -7.12
C ASP A 66 -20.79 -9.89 -6.35
N MET A 67 -20.22 -11.06 -6.10
CA MET A 67 -20.84 -12.08 -5.24
C MET A 67 -21.08 -11.53 -3.83
N HIS A 68 -20.09 -10.91 -3.19
CA HIS A 68 -20.26 -10.29 -1.87
C HIS A 68 -21.30 -9.17 -1.85
N ARG A 69 -21.35 -8.32 -2.89
CA ARG A 69 -22.39 -7.29 -3.04
C ARG A 69 -23.80 -7.88 -3.07
N ARG A 70 -23.97 -9.03 -3.74
CA ARG A 70 -25.27 -9.73 -3.80
C ARG A 70 -25.67 -10.34 -2.47
N MET A 71 -24.71 -10.95 -1.74
CA MET A 71 -25.00 -11.50 -0.41
C MET A 71 -25.49 -10.42 0.55
N MET A 72 -24.86 -9.23 0.57
CA MET A 72 -25.33 -8.10 1.38
C MET A 72 -26.78 -7.66 1.09
N GLN A 73 -27.23 -7.80 -0.17
CA GLN A 73 -28.61 -7.48 -0.54
C GLN A 73 -29.60 -8.56 -0.08
N GLN A 74 -29.14 -9.80 0.09
CA GLN A 74 -29.96 -10.94 0.52
C GLN A 74 -30.04 -11.05 2.05
N GLU A 75 -29.05 -10.54 2.77
CA GLU A 75 -28.98 -10.54 4.23
C GLU A 75 -29.69 -9.34 4.89
N LYS A 76 -30.33 -8.48 4.09
CA LYS A 76 -31.06 -7.29 4.54
C LYS A 76 -32.56 -7.58 4.65
#